data_AF-A0A1S2QW16-F1
#
_entry.id   AF-A0A1S2QW16-F1
#
_cell.length_a   1.000
_cell.length_b   1.000
_cell.length_c   1.000
_cell.angle_alpha   90.00
_cell.angle_beta   90.00
_cell.angle_gamma   90.00
#
_symmetry.space_group_name_H-M   'P 1'
#
loop_
_entity.id
_entity.type
_entity.pdbx_description
1 polymer ?
#
loop_
_entity_poly.entity_id
_entity_poly.type
_entity_poly.pdbx_seq_one_letter_code
_entity_poly.pdbx_strand_id
1 'polypeptide(L)'
;MPIDCRTDVSAFENDELADMILSVNDHATNSFIQQIRRRISILERSLVTARGKGKSYIYANFNPKYSQYAITILRTYYNFCLPYKGSDKKMLTPFQRIGLTDKVFDLKDIIYMS
;
A
#
# COMPACT_ATOMS: atom_id res chain seq x y z
N MET A 1 19.79 11.46 -1.03
CA MET A 1 19.34 12.05 0.24
C MET A 1 18.51 10.99 0.96
N PRO A 2 18.98 10.40 2.07
CA PRO A 2 18.15 9.48 2.83
C PRO A 2 17.00 10.29 3.44
N ILE A 3 15.77 9.81 3.27
CA ILE A 3 14.60 10.41 3.90
C ILE A 3 14.72 10.06 5.38
N ASP A 4 15.05 11.04 6.22
CA ASP A 4 15.09 10.87 7.67
C ASP A 4 13.66 10.76 8.17
N CYS A 5 13.16 9.53 8.32
CA CYS A 5 11.83 9.23 8.85
C CYS A 5 11.77 9.39 10.37
N ARG A 6 12.36 10.46 10.92
CA ARG A 6 12.20 10.79 12.33
C ARG A 6 10.90 11.55 12.50
N THR A 7 9.97 10.94 13.23
CA THR A 7 8.75 11.57 13.73
C THR A 7 9.09 12.55 14.86
N ASP A 8 10.03 13.45 14.61
CA ASP A 8 10.38 14.49 15.56
C ASP A 8 9.35 15.61 15.44
N VAL A 9 8.51 15.71 16.46
CA VAL A 9 7.44 16.70 16.56
C VAL A 9 7.80 17.86 17.48
N SER A 10 9.04 17.91 17.97
CA SER A 10 9.49 18.95 18.90
C SER A 10 9.51 20.37 18.30
N ALA A 11 9.44 20.49 16.98
CA ALA A 11 9.40 21.74 16.26
C ALA A 11 7.98 22.35 16.13
N PHE A 12 6.94 21.62 16.52
CA PHE A 12 5.54 22.05 16.35
C PHE A 12 4.91 22.40 17.69
N GLU A 13 4.08 23.44 17.68
CA GLU A 13 3.27 23.80 18.85
C GLU A 13 2.11 22.81 19.04
N ASN A 14 1.57 22.74 20.27
CA ASN A 14 0.51 21.77 20.60
C ASN A 14 -0.75 21.93 19.73
N ASP A 15 -1.10 23.16 19.35
CA ASP A 15 -2.24 23.44 18.48
C ASP A 15 -2.00 22.95 17.04
N GLU A 16 -0.79 23.13 16.52
CA GLU A 16 -0.40 22.62 15.19
C GLU A 16 -0.39 21.08 15.17
N LEU A 17 0.03 20.46 16.27
CA LEU A 17 -0.04 19.00 16.43
C LEU A 17 -1.47 18.50 16.48
N ALA A 18 -2.37 19.20 17.18
CA ALA A 18 -3.78 18.85 17.22
C ALA A 18 -4.40 18.92 15.81
N ASP A 19 -4.12 19.98 15.05
CA ASP A 19 -4.61 20.14 13.68
C ASP A 19 -4.05 19.07 12.73
N MET A 20 -2.77 18.71 12.87
CA MET A 20 -2.18 17.61 12.12
C MET A 20 -2.86 16.27 12.45
N ILE A 21 -3.07 15.95 13.73
CA ILE A 21 -3.74 14.72 14.13
C ILE A 21 -5.17 14.65 13.55
N LEU A 22 -5.90 15.77 13.53
CA LEU A 22 -7.24 15.85 12.98
C LEU A 22 -7.29 15.75 11.44
N SER A 23 -6.22 16.16 10.75
CA SER A 23 -6.14 16.15 9.28
C SER A 23 -5.49 14.91 8.68
N VAL A 24 -4.80 14.09 9.50
CA VAL A 24 -4.18 12.84 9.05
C VAL A 24 -5.25 11.84 8.61
N ASN A 25 -5.06 11.29 7.41
CA ASN A 25 -5.94 10.30 6.80
C ASN A 25 -5.17 9.00 6.51
N ASP A 26 -5.64 7.87 7.04
CA ASP A 26 -5.05 6.54 6.82
C ASP A 26 -5.53 5.83 5.56
N HIS A 27 -6.59 6.34 4.91
CA HIS A 27 -7.42 5.56 3.98
C HIS A 27 -6.62 5.04 2.78
N ALA A 28 -5.68 5.83 2.27
CA ALA A 28 -4.81 5.42 1.17
C ALA A 28 -3.89 4.25 1.58
N THR A 29 -3.24 4.38 2.73
CA THR A 29 -2.33 3.38 3.29
C THR A 29 -3.08 2.09 3.63
N ASN A 30 -4.23 2.21 4.30
CA ASN A 30 -5.08 1.08 4.64
C ASN A 30 -5.59 0.37 3.37
N SER A 31 -6.00 1.12 2.35
CA SER A 31 -6.41 0.56 1.05
C SER A 31 -5.29 -0.25 0.40
N PHE A 32 -4.06 0.26 0.40
CA PHE A 32 -2.91 -0.46 -0.14
C PHE A 32 -2.58 -1.72 0.66
N ILE A 33 -2.61 -1.66 1.99
CA ILE A 33 -2.42 -2.84 2.86
C ILE A 33 -3.50 -3.91 2.59
N GLN A 34 -4.74 -3.50 2.32
CA GLN A 34 -5.79 -4.44 1.93
C GLN A 34 -5.54 -5.07 0.55
N GLN A 35 -4.90 -4.36 -0.39
CA GLN A 35 -4.46 -4.96 -1.65
C GLN A 35 -3.35 -5.98 -1.41
N ILE A 36 -2.37 -5.68 -0.55
CA ILE A 36 -1.32 -6.63 -0.16
C ILE A 36 -1.93 -7.94 0.33
N ARG A 37 -2.85 -7.84 1.31
CA ARG A 37 -3.49 -9.01 1.92
C ARG A 37 -4.33 -9.85 0.95
N ARG A 38 -4.88 -9.24 -0.10
CA ARG A 38 -5.74 -9.91 -1.09
C ARG A 38 -5.00 -10.48 -2.29
N ARG A 39 -3.81 -9.96 -2.59
CA ARG A 39 -3.07 -10.28 -3.83
C ARG A 39 -1.75 -11.00 -3.59
N ILE A 40 -1.22 -10.97 -2.36
CA ILE A 40 0.04 -11.61 -2.01
C ILE A 40 -0.25 -12.68 -0.95
N SER A 41 -0.35 -13.95 -1.36
CA SER A 41 -0.73 -15.08 -0.49
C SER A 41 0.19 -15.24 0.72
N ILE A 42 1.49 -14.97 0.55
CA ILE A 42 2.50 -15.03 1.60
C ILE A 42 2.37 -13.93 2.67
N LEU A 43 1.60 -12.86 2.37
CA LEU A 43 1.28 -11.76 3.27
C LEU A 43 -0.23 -11.68 3.55
N GLU A 44 -0.95 -12.75 3.22
CA GLU A 44 -2.36 -12.87 3.51
C GLU A 44 -2.59 -12.95 5.02
N ARG A 45 -3.81 -12.59 5.44
CA ARG A 45 -4.22 -12.77 6.83
C ARG A 45 -4.26 -14.26 7.16
N SER A 46 -3.70 -14.65 8.31
CA SER A 46 -3.74 -16.03 8.78
C SER A 46 -5.17 -16.58 8.80
N LEU A 47 -5.36 -17.78 8.29
CA LEU A 47 -6.63 -18.48 8.39
C LEU A 47 -6.73 -19.15 9.76
N VAL A 48 -7.90 -19.06 10.40
CA VAL A 48 -8.21 -19.82 11.61
C VAL A 48 -8.98 -21.06 11.15
N THR A 49 -8.40 -22.24 11.34
CA THR A 49 -9.09 -23.49 11.01
C THR A 49 -9.90 -23.96 12.20
N ALA A 50 -11.04 -24.60 11.97
CA ALA A 50 -11.94 -25.10 13.03
C ALA A 50 -11.27 -26.13 13.98
N ARG A 51 -10.10 -26.66 13.60
CA ARG A 51 -9.43 -27.80 14.26
C ARG A 51 -8.30 -27.41 15.20
N GLY A 52 -7.83 -26.17 15.19
CA GLY A 52 -6.65 -25.75 15.95
C GLY A 52 -6.87 -24.46 16.72
N LYS A 53 -6.54 -24.45 18.02
CA LYS A 53 -6.37 -23.22 18.80
C LYS A 53 -5.13 -22.48 18.28
N GLY A 54 -5.25 -21.76 17.15
CA GLY A 54 -4.12 -21.00 16.59
C GLY A 54 -4.37 -20.43 15.20
N LYS A 55 -3.55 -19.44 14.84
CA LYS A 55 -3.46 -18.88 13.48
C LYS A 55 -2.65 -19.85 12.60
N SER A 56 -3.21 -20.31 11.48
CA SER A 56 -2.50 -21.14 10.51
C SER A 56 -1.95 -20.26 9.38
N TYR A 57 -0.63 -20.28 9.19
CA TYR A 57 0.08 -19.58 8.13
C TYR A 57 0.48 -20.59 7.06
N ILE A 58 -0.49 -20.95 6.21
CA ILE A 58 -0.32 -22.00 5.18
C ILE A 58 0.78 -21.62 4.16
N TYR A 59 0.93 -20.32 3.89
CA TYR A 59 1.87 -19.77 2.92
C TYR A 59 2.96 -18.93 3.60
N ALA A 60 3.59 -19.45 4.65
CA ALA A 60 4.66 -18.73 5.34
C ALA A 60 5.85 -18.47 4.39
N ASN A 61 6.36 -17.23 4.39
CA ASN A 61 7.53 -16.89 3.61
C ASN A 61 8.80 -17.39 4.28
N PHE A 62 9.44 -18.41 3.69
CA PHE A 62 10.73 -18.91 4.17
C PHE A 62 11.87 -17.92 3.97
N ASN A 63 11.75 -17.02 2.97
CA ASN A 63 12.73 -15.97 2.71
C ASN A 63 12.02 -14.60 2.57
N PRO A 64 12.27 -13.65 3.49
CA PRO A 64 11.60 -12.35 3.49
C PRO A 64 11.95 -11.47 2.28
N LYS A 65 13.03 -11.77 1.54
CA LYS A 65 13.37 -11.04 0.31
C LYS A 65 12.26 -11.14 -0.75
N TYR A 66 11.61 -12.30 -0.86
CA TYR A 66 10.51 -12.47 -1.81
C TYR A 66 9.27 -11.66 -1.43
N SER A 67 9.00 -11.46 -0.12
CA SER A 67 7.98 -10.51 0.33
C SER A 67 8.24 -9.12 -0.25
N GLN A 68 9.49 -8.64 -0.13
CA GLN A 68 9.86 -7.29 -0.55
C GLN A 68 9.73 -7.12 -2.07
N TYR A 69 10.17 -8.11 -2.86
CA TYR A 69 10.02 -8.07 -4.30
C TYR A 69 8.54 -8.06 -4.72
N ALA A 70 7.73 -8.94 -4.13
CA ALA A 70 6.30 -9.00 -4.42
C ALA A 70 5.57 -7.69 -4.06
N ILE A 71 5.87 -7.10 -2.90
CA ILE A 71 5.31 -5.79 -2.50
C ILE A 71 5.73 -4.70 -3.49
N THR A 72 6.99 -4.71 -3.95
CA THR A 72 7.51 -3.69 -4.88
C THR A 72 6.79 -3.75 -6.23
N ILE A 73 6.60 -4.97 -6.76
CA ILE A 73 5.83 -5.19 -7.99
C ILE A 73 4.38 -4.74 -7.78
N LEU A 74 3.74 -5.16 -6.68
CA LEU A 74 2.37 -4.78 -6.37
C LEU A 74 2.21 -3.27 -6.24
N ARG A 75 3.15 -2.57 -5.58
CA ARG A 75 3.12 -1.11 -5.42
C ARG A 75 3.12 -0.43 -6.79
N THR A 76 3.99 -0.88 -7.68
CA THR A 76 4.12 -0.32 -9.03
C THR A 76 2.85 -0.57 -9.83
N TYR A 77 2.37 -1.82 -9.87
CA TYR A 77 1.14 -2.19 -10.55
C TYR A 77 -0.10 -1.45 -10.01
N TYR A 78 -0.26 -1.39 -8.68
CA TYR A 78 -1.40 -0.74 -8.04
C TYR A 78 -1.47 0.74 -8.37
N ASN A 79 -0.32 1.43 -8.34
CA ASN A 79 -0.28 2.87 -8.52
C ASN A 79 -0.42 3.32 -9.98
N PHE A 80 0.13 2.56 -10.94
CA PHE A 80 0.17 2.96 -12.35
C PHE A 80 -0.87 2.25 -13.23
N CYS A 81 -1.20 1.00 -12.92
CA CYS A 81 -1.96 0.13 -13.83
C CYS A 81 -3.39 -0.17 -13.36
N LEU A 82 -3.68 -0.07 -12.07
CA LEU A 82 -4.98 -0.50 -11.53
C LEU A 82 -5.90 0.69 -11.22
N PRO A 83 -6.75 1.13 -12.17
CA PRO A 83 -7.78 2.09 -11.87
C PRO A 83 -8.86 1.47 -10.99
N TYR A 84 -9.34 2.24 -10.01
CA TYR A 84 -10.45 1.84 -9.16
C TYR A 84 -11.42 3.01 -8.94
N LYS A 85 -12.67 2.65 -8.65
CA LYS A 85 -13.73 3.61 -8.39
C LYS A 85 -13.58 4.15 -6.98
N GLY A 86 -13.29 5.44 -6.86
CA GLY A 86 -13.24 6.15 -5.59
C GLY A 86 -14.62 6.67 -5.15
N SER A 87 -14.63 7.41 -4.04
CA SER A 87 -15.82 8.13 -3.55
C SER A 87 -16.37 9.12 -4.58
N ASP A 88 -15.49 9.70 -5.38
CA ASP A 88 -15.77 10.57 -6.53
C ASP A 88 -16.39 9.86 -7.74
N LYS A 89 -16.60 8.53 -7.64
CA LYS A 89 -17.14 7.66 -8.71
C LYS A 89 -16.30 7.61 -9.99
N LYS A 90 -15.15 8.28 -10.03
CA LYS A 90 -14.22 8.27 -11.17
C LYS A 90 -13.35 7.02 -11.11
N MET A 91 -13.08 6.43 -12.28
CA MET A 91 -12.12 5.34 -12.43
C MET A 91 -10.74 5.95 -12.65
N LEU A 92 -9.94 6.04 -11.59
CA LEU A 92 -8.60 6.62 -11.62
C LEU A 92 -7.65 5.73 -10.83
N THR A 93 -6.38 5.69 -11.25
CA THR A 93 -5.30 5.06 -10.49
C THR A 93 -4.90 5.93 -9.30
N PRO A 94 -4.25 5.39 -8.25
CA PRO A 94 -3.70 6.20 -7.16
C PRO A 94 -2.82 7.35 -7.65
N PHE A 95 -1.99 7.13 -8.68
CA PHE A 95 -1.10 8.16 -9.20
C PHE A 95 -1.79 9.24 -10.03
N GLN A 96 -2.88 8.90 -10.73
CA GLN A 96 -3.73 9.92 -11.33
C GLN A 96 -4.43 10.79 -10.27
N ARG A 97 -4.84 10.20 -9.14
CA ARG A 97 -5.55 10.93 -8.07
C ARG A 97 -4.68 11.98 -7.37
N ILE A 98 -3.39 11.74 -7.27
CA ILE A 98 -2.42 12.70 -6.69
C ILE A 98 -1.81 13.63 -7.75
N GLY A 99 -2.20 13.49 -9.03
CA GLY A 99 -1.70 14.33 -10.13
C GLY A 99 -0.28 14.00 -10.60
N LEU A 100 0.25 12.81 -10.31
CA LEU A 100 1.59 12.41 -10.74
C LEU A 100 1.65 12.05 -12.24
N THR A 101 0.52 11.59 -12.79
CA THR A 101 0.41 11.22 -14.20
C THR A 101 -1.04 11.32 -14.66
N ASP A 102 -1.24 11.60 -15.95
CA ASP A 102 -2.58 11.62 -16.56
C ASP A 102 -2.93 10.29 -17.24
N LYS A 103 -1.94 9.43 -17.51
CA LYS A 103 -2.10 8.18 -18.26
C LYS A 103 -2.31 6.97 -17.31
N VAL A 104 -3.19 6.05 -17.70
CA VAL A 104 -3.20 4.68 -17.14
C VAL A 104 -2.21 3.83 -17.92
N PHE A 105 -1.24 3.23 -17.23
CA PHE A 105 -0.19 2.42 -17.86
C PHE A 105 -0.60 0.95 -17.91
N ASP A 106 -0.17 0.23 -18.95
CA ASP A 106 -0.19 -1.22 -18.93
C ASP A 106 1.12 -1.77 -18.33
N LEU A 107 1.12 -3.00 -17.85
CA LEU A 107 2.31 -3.63 -17.27
C LEU A 107 3.47 -3.67 -18.28
N LYS A 108 3.15 -3.82 -19.57
CA LYS A 108 4.13 -3.78 -20.66
C LYS A 108 4.86 -2.44 -20.72
N ASP A 109 4.18 -1.33 -20.47
CA ASP A 109 4.78 0.01 -20.49
C ASP A 109 5.85 0.16 -19.39
N ILE A 110 5.76 -0.63 -18.31
CA ILE A 110 6.64 -0.54 -17.14
C ILE A 110 7.82 -1.51 -17.24
N ILE A 111 7.57 -2.73 -17.70
CA ILE A 111 8.61 -3.79 -17.78
C ILE A 111 9.50 -3.62 -19.01
N TYR A 112 8.99 -3.11 -20.14
CA TYR A 112 9.81 -2.94 -21.34
C TYR A 112 10.73 -1.72 -21.29
N MET A 113 10.54 -0.81 -20.34
CA MET A 113 11.39 0.38 -20.14
C MET A 113 12.49 0.18 -19.08
N SER A 114 12.55 -0.99 -18.42
CA SER A 114 13.53 -1.30 -17.37
C SER A 114 14.80 -1.93 -17.90
#